data_AF-R4WZN2-F1
#
_entry.id   AF-R4WZN2-F1
#
_cell.length_a   1.000
_cell.length_b   1.000
_cell.length_c   1.000
_cell.angle_alpha   90.00
_cell.angle_beta   90.00
_cell.angle_gamma   90.00
#
_symmetry.space_group_name_H-M   'P 1'
#
loop_
_entity.id
_entity.type
_entity.pdbx_description
1 polymer ?
#
loop_
_entity_poly.entity_id
_entity_poly.type
_entity_poly.pdbx_seq_one_letter_code
_entity_poly.pdbx_strand_id
1 'polypeptide(L)'
;MYRTSDSSALSHTQNGGSPHRRIARHSLSFDLTVPGLNSEPARNLLAHAFGAGTQAFVVQISRRHDCTTLYVETDRVDINDVIGMLTTHFPNATLGRVTRVVRR
;
A
#
# COMPACT_ATOMS: atom_id res chain seq x y z
N MET A 1 -0.56 -61.03 32.70
CA MET A 1 -1.89 -61.24 32.08
C MET A 1 -2.63 -59.91 32.20
N TYR A 2 -3.22 -59.39 31.11
CA TYR A 2 -3.82 -58.03 31.01
C TYR A 2 -2.75 -56.89 31.11
N ARG A 3 -2.67 -55.80 30.31
CA ARG A 3 -3.63 -54.80 29.76
C ARG A 3 -4.27 -53.93 30.86
N THR A 4 -4.33 -52.58 30.80
CA THR A 4 -3.97 -51.54 29.78
C THR A 4 -3.57 -50.24 30.58
N SER A 5 -3.17 -49.05 30.10
CA SER A 5 -3.29 -48.28 28.84
C SER A 5 -2.18 -47.19 28.71
N ASP A 6 -2.11 -46.51 27.56
CA ASP A 6 -1.45 -45.20 27.36
C ASP A 6 -2.07 -44.04 28.16
N SER A 7 -1.29 -42.96 28.37
CA SER A 7 -1.77 -41.56 28.35
C SER A 7 -0.63 -40.55 28.24
N SER A 8 -0.58 -39.82 27.12
CA SER A 8 0.35 -38.70 26.90
C SER A 8 -0.10 -37.42 27.60
N ALA A 9 0.82 -36.71 28.25
CA ALA A 9 0.56 -35.39 28.86
C ALA A 9 1.76 -34.43 28.72
N LEU A 10 2.07 -34.01 27.50
CA LEU A 10 2.96 -32.88 27.24
C LEU A 10 2.24 -31.58 27.62
N SER A 11 2.42 -31.13 28.86
CA SER A 11 1.70 -29.98 29.41
C SER A 11 2.44 -28.66 29.21
N HIS A 12 1.74 -27.69 28.62
CA HIS A 12 2.05 -26.26 28.58
C HIS A 12 3.35 -25.82 27.88
N THR A 13 3.33 -25.86 26.55
CA THR A 13 3.83 -24.71 25.78
C THR A 13 2.98 -23.48 26.10
N GLN A 14 3.44 -22.67 27.07
CA GLN A 14 2.75 -21.47 27.52
C GLN A 14 2.90 -20.35 26.46
N ASN A 15 2.15 -20.48 25.36
CA ASN A 15 2.08 -19.50 24.27
C ASN A 15 1.47 -18.19 24.77
N GLY A 16 2.31 -17.34 25.35
CA GLY A 16 2.02 -15.94 25.63
C GLY A 16 1.80 -15.19 24.32
N GLY A 17 0.58 -15.25 23.79
CA GLY A 17 0.19 -14.52 22.60
C GLY A 17 0.29 -13.02 22.84
N SER A 18 1.44 -12.43 22.46
CA SER A 18 1.69 -11.00 22.57
C SER A 18 0.48 -10.22 22.06
N PRO A 19 -0.10 -9.29 22.85
CA PRO A 19 -1.28 -8.55 22.43
C PRO A 19 -0.93 -7.83 21.13
N HIS A 20 -1.59 -8.22 20.05
CA HIS A 20 -1.38 -7.61 18.74
C HIS A 20 -1.88 -6.17 18.82
N ARG A 21 -0.98 -5.27 19.21
CA ARG A 21 -1.18 -3.83 19.19
C ARG A 21 -1.58 -3.49 17.76
N ARG A 22 -2.86 -3.22 17.55
CA ARG A 22 -3.41 -2.73 16.27
C ARG A 22 -2.87 -1.31 16.08
N ILE A 23 -1.62 -1.23 15.64
CA ILE A 23 -0.96 -0.01 15.23
C ILE A 23 -1.75 0.48 14.03
N ALA A 24 -2.63 1.44 14.27
CA ALA A 24 -3.44 2.03 13.22
C ALA A 24 -2.49 2.64 12.18
N ARG A 25 -2.42 2.02 11.00
CA ARG A 25 -1.50 2.49 9.96
C ARG A 25 -2.14 3.71 9.32
N HIS A 26 -1.54 4.86 9.59
CA HIS A 26 -1.78 6.07 8.83
C HIS A 26 -1.21 5.85 7.42
N SER A 27 -1.99 6.21 6.41
CA SER A 27 -1.61 6.14 5.00
C SER A 27 -2.21 7.34 4.27
N LEU A 28 -1.54 7.83 3.24
CA LEU A 28 -2.16 8.76 2.30
C LEU A 28 -2.74 7.99 1.12
N SER A 29 -3.88 8.46 0.61
CA SER A 29 -4.33 8.07 -0.72
C SER A 29 -4.65 9.30 -1.57
N PHE A 30 -4.38 9.20 -2.87
CA PHE A 30 -4.49 10.31 -3.79
C PHE A 30 -4.74 9.89 -5.24
N ASP A 31 -5.43 10.75 -5.99
CA ASP A 31 -5.53 10.61 -7.43
C ASP A 31 -4.29 11.23 -8.12
N LEU A 32 -3.74 10.54 -9.12
CA LEU A 32 -2.59 11.01 -9.91
C LEU A 32 -2.91 10.85 -11.40
N THR A 33 -3.01 11.96 -12.12
CA THR A 33 -3.16 11.94 -13.59
C THR A 33 -1.81 12.13 -14.26
N VAL A 34 -1.39 11.15 -15.05
CA VAL A 34 -0.08 11.09 -15.70
C VAL A 34 -0.24 11.15 -17.23
N PRO A 35 0.18 12.25 -17.90
CA PRO A 35 0.22 12.33 -19.35
C PRO A 35 1.32 11.46 -19.97
N GLY A 36 1.12 10.99 -21.21
CA GLY A 36 2.10 10.27 -22.03
C GLY A 36 2.49 8.87 -21.53
N LEU A 37 1.96 8.42 -20.38
CA LEU A 37 2.26 7.10 -19.82
C LEU A 37 1.01 6.21 -19.75
N ASN A 38 1.14 5.05 -20.37
CA ASN A 38 0.23 3.93 -20.20
C ASN A 38 0.28 3.38 -18.76
N SER A 39 -0.79 2.69 -18.37
CA SER A 39 -1.02 2.32 -16.96
C SER A 39 0.02 1.38 -16.35
N GLU A 40 0.76 0.59 -17.13
CA GLU A 40 1.82 -0.29 -16.61
C GLU A 40 3.12 0.50 -16.34
N PRO A 41 3.73 1.24 -17.29
CA PRO A 41 4.85 2.16 -17.01
C PRO A 41 4.62 3.08 -15.82
N ALA A 42 3.42 3.68 -15.70
CA ALA A 42 3.10 4.55 -14.58
C ALA A 42 3.04 3.82 -13.22
N ARG A 43 2.57 2.56 -13.18
CA ARG A 43 2.57 1.73 -11.97
C ARG A 43 3.99 1.26 -11.60
N ASN A 44 4.80 0.87 -12.58
CA ASN A 44 6.19 0.48 -12.37
C ASN A 44 7.02 1.65 -11.83
N LEU A 45 6.81 2.86 -12.36
CA LEU A 45 7.49 4.08 -11.89
C LEU A 45 7.01 4.50 -10.49
N LEU A 46 5.73 4.33 -10.14
CA LEU A 46 5.24 4.55 -8.78
C LEU A 46 5.85 3.57 -7.77
N ALA A 47 5.95 2.29 -8.13
CA ALA A 47 6.57 1.27 -7.28
C ALA A 47 8.08 1.52 -7.09
N HIS A 48 8.77 2.04 -8.12
CA HIS A 48 10.17 2.47 -8.02
C HIS A 48 10.35 3.70 -7.13
N ALA A 49 9.49 4.73 -7.30
CA ALA A 49 9.56 5.98 -6.54
C ALA A 49 9.23 5.76 -5.05
N PHE A 50 8.05 5.23 -4.74
CA PHE A 50 7.55 5.13 -3.37
C PHE A 50 7.89 3.81 -2.66
N GLY A 51 8.36 2.80 -3.39
CA GLY A 51 8.70 1.49 -2.85
C GLY A 51 7.49 0.58 -2.58
N ALA A 52 7.77 -0.62 -2.04
CA ALA A 52 6.81 -1.71 -1.87
C ALA A 52 5.64 -1.44 -0.89
N GLY A 53 5.68 -0.32 -0.15
CA GLY A 53 4.55 0.14 0.69
C GLY A 53 3.40 0.79 -0.09
N THR A 54 3.55 0.98 -1.41
CA THR A 54 2.62 1.74 -2.24
C THR A 54 1.88 0.85 -3.26
N GLN A 55 0.57 1.08 -3.38
CA GLN A 55 -0.32 0.40 -4.32
C GLN A 55 -0.96 1.43 -5.26
N ALA A 56 -1.15 1.07 -6.53
CA ALA A 56 -1.69 1.98 -7.53
C ALA A 56 -2.69 1.26 -8.45
N PHE A 57 -3.91 1.80 -8.49
CA PHE A 57 -5.07 1.24 -9.17
C PHE A 57 -5.48 2.15 -10.32
N VAL A 58 -5.81 1.58 -11.48
CA VAL A 58 -6.22 2.38 -12.64
C VAL A 58 -7.68 2.80 -12.49
N VAL A 59 -7.94 4.11 -12.43
CA VAL A 59 -9.30 4.67 -12.36
C VAL A 59 -9.80 5.03 -13.75
N GLN A 60 -8.94 5.63 -14.58
CA GLN A 60 -9.31 6.11 -15.92
C GLN A 60 -8.11 6.03 -16.88
N ILE A 61 -8.40 5.74 -18.15
CA ILE A 61 -7.46 5.93 -19.27
C ILE A 61 -8.16 6.78 -20.32
N SER A 62 -7.57 7.92 -20.67
CA SER A 62 -8.12 8.91 -21.61
C SER A 62 -7.31 8.94 -22.89
N ARG A 63 -7.71 8.14 -23.90
CA ARG A 63 -7.06 8.13 -25.22
C ARG A 63 -7.15 9.47 -25.97
N ARG A 64 -8.13 10.32 -25.64
CA ARG A 64 -8.30 11.65 -26.25
C ARG A 64 -7.26 12.67 -25.77
N HIS A 65 -6.78 12.51 -24.54
CA HIS A 65 -5.87 13.44 -23.87
C HIS A 65 -4.53 12.78 -23.50
N ASP A 66 -4.27 11.59 -24.06
CA ASP A 66 -3.14 10.70 -23.80
C ASP A 66 -2.69 10.67 -22.33
N CYS A 67 -3.61 10.34 -21.42
CA CYS A 67 -3.31 10.31 -19.99
C CYS A 67 -3.98 9.13 -19.25
N THR A 68 -3.29 8.65 -18.21
CA THR A 68 -3.81 7.65 -17.26
C THR A 68 -4.03 8.31 -15.90
N THR A 69 -5.20 8.13 -15.29
CA THR A 69 -5.45 8.51 -13.89
C THR A 69 -5.43 7.27 -13.00
N LEU A 70 -4.57 7.33 -11.97
CA LEU A 70 -4.35 6.29 -10.98
C LEU A 70 -4.85 6.76 -9.62
N TYR A 71 -5.58 5.91 -8.89
CA TYR A 71 -5.78 6.06 -7.45
C TYR A 71 -4.62 5.33 -6.75
N VAL A 72 -3.85 6.08 -5.97
CA VAL A 72 -2.63 5.61 -5.31
C VAL A 72 -2.85 5.58 -3.80
N GLU A 73 -2.40 4.52 -3.15
CA GLU A 73 -2.35 4.40 -1.68
C GLU A 73 -0.92 4.15 -1.25
N THR A 74 -0.43 4.90 -0.26
CA THR A 74 0.96 4.84 0.21
C THR A 74 1.03 4.85 1.73
N ASP A 75 2.02 4.17 2.31
CA ASP A 75 2.33 4.20 3.73
C ASP A 75 3.02 5.51 4.17
N ARG A 76 3.39 6.38 3.22
CA ARG A 76 3.78 7.78 3.51
C ARG A 76 2.63 8.53 4.18
N VAL A 77 2.98 9.34 5.17
CA VAL A 77 2.03 10.08 6.01
C VAL A 77 2.12 11.60 5.82
N ASP A 78 3.25 12.12 5.34
CA ASP A 78 3.41 13.52 4.98
C ASP A 78 3.07 13.73 3.49
N ILE A 79 2.33 14.79 3.20
CA ILE A 79 1.99 15.21 1.84
C ILE A 79 3.18 15.85 1.14
N ASN A 80 4.11 16.47 1.89
CA ASN A 80 5.31 17.10 1.33
C ASN A 80 6.28 16.05 0.76
N ASP A 81 6.46 14.91 1.45
CA ASP A 81 7.13 13.71 0.94
C ASP A 81 6.52 13.27 -0.42
N VAL A 82 5.20 13.16 -0.47
CA VAL A 82 4.47 12.73 -1.67
C VAL A 82 4.65 13.73 -2.81
N ILE A 83 4.54 15.03 -2.55
CA ILE A 83 4.75 16.07 -3.56
C ILE A 83 6.19 16.02 -4.09
N GLY A 84 7.20 15.95 -3.21
CA GLY A 84 8.62 15.87 -3.61
C GLY A 84 8.94 14.64 -4.45
N MET A 85 8.39 13.47 -4.08
CA MET A 85 8.46 12.23 -4.87
C MET A 85 7.83 12.42 -6.27
N LEU A 86 6.63 12.99 -6.34
CA LEU A 86 5.94 13.21 -7.60
C LEU A 86 6.67 14.22 -8.50
N THR A 87 7.16 15.34 -7.96
CA THR A 87 7.94 16.31 -8.76
C THR A 87 9.25 15.74 -9.27
N THR A 88 9.82 14.74 -8.59
CA THR A 88 11.09 14.09 -8.99
C THR A 88 10.90 13.08 -10.11
N HIS A 89 9.84 12.25 -10.05
CA HIS A 89 9.64 11.14 -10.98
C HIS A 89 8.55 11.38 -12.04
N PHE A 90 7.64 12.33 -11.81
CA PHE A 90 6.46 12.60 -12.64
C PHE A 90 6.31 14.09 -12.95
N PRO A 91 7.28 14.73 -13.64
CA PRO A 91 7.36 16.20 -13.78
C PRO A 91 6.15 16.87 -14.46
N ASN A 92 5.36 16.10 -15.23
CA ASN A 92 4.17 16.58 -15.93
C ASN A 92 2.84 16.04 -15.36
N ALA A 93 2.85 15.35 -14.20
CA ALA A 93 1.65 14.76 -13.63
C ALA A 93 0.85 15.73 -12.74
N THR A 94 -0.47 15.60 -12.77
CA THR A 94 -1.38 16.34 -11.88
C THR A 94 -1.72 15.50 -10.66
N LEU A 95 -1.30 15.97 -9.48
CA LEU A 95 -1.82 15.49 -8.20
C LEU A 95 -3.25 16.01 -8.01
N GLY A 96 -4.20 15.08 -7.85
CA GLY A 96 -5.61 15.36 -7.62
C GLY A 96 -5.94 15.49 -6.13
N ARG A 97 -7.10 14.96 -5.73
CA ARG A 97 -7.51 14.95 -4.32
C ARG A 97 -6.56 14.08 -3.50
N VAL A 98 -6.07 14.61 -2.38
CA VAL A 98 -5.34 13.83 -1.36
C VAL A 98 -6.24 13.62 -0.14
N THR A 99 -6.24 12.40 0.40
CA THR A 99 -7.02 12.01 1.60
C THR A 99 -6.11 11.26 2.57
N ARG A 100 -6.12 11.64 3.86
CA ARG A 100 -5.47 10.84 4.91
C ARG A 100 -6.41 9.73 5.36
N VAL A 101 -5.94 8.49 5.25
CA VAL A 101 -6.64 7.27 5.65
C VAL A 101 -6.01 6.72 6.94
N VAL A 102 -6.82 6.09 7.78
CA VAL A 102 -6.38 5.44 9.03
C VAL A 102 -6.92 4.01 9.06
N ARG A 103 -6.09 3.04 8.72
CA ARG A 103 -6.46 1.61 8.71
C ARG A 103 -6.28 1.01 10.10
N ARG A 104 -7.28 0.29 10.60
CA ARG A 104 -7.38 -0.24 11.98
C ARG A 104 -7.26 -1.76 12.04
#